data_AF-A0A2H9MHK4-F1
#
_entry.id   AF-A0A2H9MHK4-F1
#
_cell.length_a   1.000
_cell.length_b   1.000
_cell.length_c   1.000
_cell.angle_alpha   90.00
_cell.angle_beta   90.00
_cell.angle_gamma   90.00
#
_symmetry.space_group_name_H-M   'P 1'
#
loop_
_entity.id
_entity.type
_entity.pdbx_description
1 polymer ?
#
loop_
_entity_poly.entity_id
_entity_poly.type
_entity_poly.pdbx_seq_one_letter_code
_entity_poly.pdbx_strand_id
1 'polypeptide(L)'
;ILGQIDYLVGRHFQDHTIPVEKFKIQFARMGDPAFNPNVLDVLEKLPKTYESPGLTPCISTVAPAGNEKFFEKLIQIKKRFYSGGHFQLQFSIHTTDSGKRDKIIPVKKWGFEEITKYGERFFESGDRKITLNFAAAKDYEIEPKIIREYFNPEFFLIKLTPLNPTNNVRKNNLVSFIDPYEPETASGLVESFRSYGFDTILSIGEIEENMIGSNCGQFVSCFG
;
A
#
# COMPACT_ATOMS: atom_id res chain seq x y z
N ILE A 1 2.49 -11.11 -15.32
CA ILE A 1 1.85 -9.89 -14.78
C ILE A 1 1.04 -9.18 -15.88
N LEU A 2 1.66 -8.59 -16.91
CA LEU A 2 0.91 -7.85 -17.95
C LEU A 2 -0.22 -8.66 -18.58
N GLY A 3 0.00 -9.93 -18.94
CA GLY A 3 -1.04 -10.78 -19.52
C GLY A 3 -2.25 -11.02 -18.60
N GLN A 4 -2.10 -10.95 -17.27
CA GLN A 4 -3.25 -11.04 -16.35
C GLN A 4 -4.10 -9.77 -16.37
N ILE A 5 -3.44 -8.61 -16.48
CA ILE A 5 -4.10 -7.31 -16.62
C ILE A 5 -4.83 -7.29 -17.97
N ASP A 6 -4.13 -7.68 -19.03
CA ASP A 6 -4.64 -7.66 -20.40
C ASP A 6 -5.85 -8.58 -20.60
N TYR A 7 -5.81 -9.78 -20.01
CA TYR A 7 -6.95 -10.69 -20.04
C TYR A 7 -8.23 -10.07 -19.45
N LEU A 8 -8.11 -9.34 -18.33
CA LEU A 8 -9.25 -8.67 -17.70
C LEU A 8 -9.68 -7.44 -18.49
N VAL A 9 -8.73 -6.61 -18.94
CA VAL A 9 -9.02 -5.42 -19.73
C VAL A 9 -9.71 -5.81 -21.03
N GLY A 10 -9.17 -6.74 -21.82
CA GLY A 10 -9.73 -7.14 -23.11
C GLY A 10 -11.13 -7.75 -23.02
N ARG A 11 -11.54 -8.27 -21.85
CA ARG A 11 -12.91 -8.74 -21.61
C ARG A 11 -13.93 -7.60 -21.52
N HIS A 12 -13.50 -6.41 -21.11
CA HIS A 12 -14.36 -5.25 -20.87
C HIS A 12 -14.13 -4.10 -21.87
N PHE A 13 -12.92 -3.97 -22.40
CA PHE A 13 -12.44 -2.90 -23.29
C PHE A 13 -11.61 -3.53 -24.42
N GLN A 14 -12.29 -4.03 -25.45
CA GLN A 14 -11.68 -4.84 -26.53
C GLN A 14 -10.69 -4.06 -27.40
N ASP A 15 -10.82 -2.73 -27.46
CA ASP A 15 -9.96 -1.83 -28.22
C ASP A 15 -8.83 -1.22 -27.37
N HIS A 16 -8.71 -1.63 -26.10
CA HIS A 16 -7.74 -1.12 -25.13
C HIS A 16 -7.89 0.38 -24.79
N THR A 17 -9.01 0.98 -25.18
CA THR A 17 -9.45 2.30 -24.72
C THR A 17 -10.26 2.14 -23.45
N ILE A 18 -9.83 2.76 -22.35
CA ILE A 18 -10.46 2.62 -21.03
C ILE A 18 -10.91 4.02 -20.59
N PRO A 19 -12.08 4.50 -21.04
CA PRO A 19 -12.56 5.87 -20.85
C PRO A 19 -13.21 6.07 -19.47
N VAL A 20 -12.57 5.54 -18.42
CA VAL A 20 -13.05 5.66 -17.04
C VAL A 20 -12.17 6.61 -16.26
N GLU A 21 -12.76 7.34 -15.32
CA GLU A 21 -12.04 8.31 -14.48
C GLU A 21 -11.02 7.64 -13.56
N LYS A 22 -11.21 6.36 -13.22
CA LYS A 22 -10.36 5.62 -12.30
C LYS A 22 -10.11 4.19 -12.77
N PHE A 23 -8.95 3.98 -13.38
CA PHE A 23 -8.43 2.66 -13.73
C PHE A 23 -7.22 2.34 -12.85
N LYS A 24 -7.49 1.76 -11.67
CA LYS A 24 -6.46 1.50 -10.66
C LYS A 24 -5.93 0.07 -10.76
N ILE A 25 -4.61 -0.08 -10.87
CA ILE A 25 -3.93 -1.38 -10.90
C ILE A 25 -3.10 -1.51 -9.63
N GLN A 26 -3.42 -2.46 -8.75
CA GLN A 26 -2.79 -2.58 -7.44
C GLN A 26 -1.86 -3.82 -7.34
N PHE A 27 -0.59 -3.56 -7.08
CA PHE A 27 0.45 -4.56 -6.81
C PHE A 27 0.59 -4.74 -5.29
N ALA A 28 -0.28 -5.55 -4.69
CA ALA A 28 -0.33 -5.69 -3.22
C ALA A 28 -0.74 -7.08 -2.70
N ARG A 29 -0.96 -8.08 -3.56
CA ARG A 29 -1.52 -9.38 -3.13
C ARG A 29 -0.46 -10.44 -2.77
N MET A 30 0.42 -10.79 -3.69
CA MET A 30 1.39 -11.88 -3.50
C MET A 30 2.83 -11.36 -3.52
N GLY A 31 3.49 -11.45 -2.37
CA GLY A 31 4.86 -10.98 -2.20
C GLY A 31 4.99 -9.46 -2.21
N ASP A 32 6.22 -8.99 -1.98
CA ASP A 32 6.56 -7.57 -2.12
C ASP A 32 6.92 -7.25 -3.58
N PRO A 33 6.30 -6.25 -4.22
CA PRO A 33 6.63 -5.86 -5.59
C PRO A 33 8.11 -5.53 -5.80
N ALA A 34 8.81 -5.03 -4.78
CA ALA A 34 10.22 -4.66 -4.88
C ALA A 34 11.16 -5.87 -5.11
N PHE A 35 10.72 -7.09 -4.78
CA PHE A 35 11.48 -8.31 -5.10
C PHE A 35 11.30 -8.79 -6.54
N ASN A 36 10.42 -8.16 -7.33
CA ASN A 36 10.16 -8.57 -8.71
C ASN A 36 10.40 -7.42 -9.69
N PRO A 37 11.59 -7.33 -10.32
CA PRO A 37 11.91 -6.25 -11.23
C PRO A 37 10.97 -6.17 -12.46
N ASN A 38 10.31 -7.28 -12.83
CA ASN A 38 9.33 -7.28 -13.92
C ASN A 38 8.12 -6.36 -13.65
N VAL A 39 7.88 -5.96 -12.40
CA VAL A 39 6.87 -4.95 -12.06
C VAL A 39 7.22 -3.61 -12.73
N LEU A 40 8.49 -3.23 -12.77
CA LEU A 40 8.95 -2.00 -13.42
C LEU A 40 8.70 -2.04 -14.94
N ASP A 41 8.96 -3.19 -15.58
CA ASP A 41 8.70 -3.37 -17.01
C ASP A 41 7.21 -3.23 -17.33
N VAL A 42 6.34 -3.73 -16.45
CA VAL A 42 4.89 -3.56 -16.58
C VAL A 42 4.52 -2.09 -16.45
N LEU A 43 5.04 -1.39 -15.44
CA LEU A 43 4.78 0.04 -15.24
C LEU A 43 5.24 0.89 -16.45
N GLU A 44 6.32 0.53 -17.15
CA GLU A 44 6.72 1.25 -18.38
C GLU A 44 5.87 0.90 -19.61
N LYS A 45 5.17 -0.24 -19.61
CA LYS A 45 4.34 -0.71 -20.72
C LYS A 45 2.90 -0.23 -20.62
N LEU A 46 2.30 -0.23 -19.43
CA LEU A 46 0.89 0.14 -19.21
C LEU A 46 0.42 1.39 -19.97
N PRO A 47 1.08 2.57 -19.88
CA PRO A 47 0.62 3.79 -20.55
C PRO A 47 0.80 3.75 -22.08
N LYS A 48 1.57 2.78 -22.60
CA LYS A 48 1.74 2.54 -24.05
C LYS A 48 0.76 1.49 -24.56
N THR A 49 0.25 0.65 -23.66
CA THR A 49 -0.67 -0.44 -23.99
C THR A 49 -2.13 -0.01 -23.89
N TYR A 50 -2.46 0.86 -22.92
CA TYR A 50 -3.84 1.28 -22.66
C TYR A 50 -3.99 2.78 -22.81
N GLU A 51 -4.98 3.21 -23.58
CA GLU A 51 -5.42 4.60 -23.61
C GLU A 51 -6.40 4.82 -22.47
N SER A 52 -5.90 5.34 -21.33
CA SER A 52 -6.72 5.52 -20.14
C SER A 52 -6.33 6.79 -19.36
N PRO A 53 -7.20 7.82 -19.32
CA PRO A 53 -6.92 9.03 -18.54
C PRO A 53 -6.92 8.75 -17.03
N GLY A 54 -7.66 7.73 -16.59
CA GLY A 54 -7.76 7.31 -15.20
C GLY A 54 -6.69 6.34 -14.71
N LEU A 55 -5.69 5.97 -15.55
CA LEU A 55 -4.68 4.99 -15.18
C LEU A 55 -3.90 5.43 -13.93
N THR A 56 -3.99 4.62 -12.87
CA THR A 56 -3.28 4.87 -11.61
C THR A 56 -2.70 3.57 -11.06
N PRO A 57 -1.43 3.24 -11.34
CA PRO A 57 -0.77 2.13 -10.70
C PRO A 57 -0.57 2.40 -9.20
N CYS A 58 -0.61 1.33 -8.41
CA CYS A 58 -0.46 1.40 -6.96
C CYS A 58 0.51 0.32 -6.47
N ILE A 59 1.63 0.73 -5.89
CA ILE A 59 2.62 -0.17 -5.26
C ILE A 59 2.43 -0.13 -3.74
N SER A 60 2.33 -1.31 -3.11
CA SER A 60 2.38 -1.47 -1.66
C SER A 60 3.58 -2.33 -1.31
N THR A 61 4.46 -1.86 -0.43
CA THR A 61 5.75 -2.51 -0.13
C THR A 61 6.12 -2.36 1.34
N VAL A 62 6.85 -3.32 1.89
CA VAL A 62 7.53 -3.21 3.20
C VAL A 62 8.89 -2.51 3.09
N ALA A 63 9.30 -2.12 1.87
CA ALA A 63 10.61 -1.57 1.56
C ALA A 63 11.78 -2.50 1.92
N PRO A 64 11.88 -3.68 1.28
CA PRO A 64 12.93 -4.64 1.60
C PRO A 64 14.32 -4.09 1.28
N ALA A 65 15.23 -4.18 2.25
CA ALA A 65 16.59 -3.68 2.12
C ALA A 65 17.36 -4.43 1.01
N GLY A 66 18.26 -3.74 0.31
CA GLY A 66 19.00 -4.31 -0.84
C GLY A 66 18.28 -4.18 -2.18
N ASN A 67 17.10 -3.55 -2.21
CA ASN A 67 16.32 -3.30 -3.43
C ASN A 67 16.35 -1.82 -3.84
N GLU A 68 17.37 -1.07 -3.45
CA GLU A 68 17.49 0.36 -3.72
C GLU A 68 17.40 0.65 -5.22
N LYS A 69 18.00 -0.19 -6.07
CA LYS A 69 17.91 -0.07 -7.53
C LYS A 69 16.48 -0.11 -8.06
N PHE A 70 15.62 -0.94 -7.47
CA PHE A 70 14.20 -0.99 -7.83
C PHE A 70 13.52 0.35 -7.53
N PHE A 71 13.76 0.87 -6.32
CA PHE A 71 13.17 2.12 -5.85
C PHE A 71 13.67 3.33 -6.63
N GLU A 72 14.96 3.40 -6.97
CA GLU A 72 15.50 4.45 -7.84
C GLU A 72 14.86 4.44 -9.23
N LYS A 73 14.72 3.25 -9.82
CA LYS A 73 14.06 3.10 -11.11
C LYS A 73 12.56 3.42 -11.02
N LEU A 74 11.91 3.12 -9.90
CA LEU A 74 10.51 3.45 -9.66
C LEU A 74 10.27 4.97 -9.68
N ILE A 75 11.15 5.76 -9.05
CA ILE A 75 11.10 7.24 -9.15
C ILE A 75 11.16 7.66 -10.61
N GLN A 76 12.14 7.15 -11.38
CA GLN A 76 12.31 7.51 -12.79
C GLN A 76 11.05 7.20 -13.62
N ILE A 77 10.46 6.03 -13.42
CA ILE A 77 9.23 5.61 -14.10
C ILE A 77 8.06 6.51 -13.71
N LYS A 78 7.87 6.77 -12.40
CA LYS A 78 6.80 7.64 -11.91
C LYS A 78 6.91 9.03 -12.53
N LYS A 79 8.10 9.64 -12.53
CA LYS A 79 8.32 10.99 -13.09
C LYS A 79 8.06 11.05 -14.58
N ARG A 80 8.41 9.99 -15.30
CA ARG A 80 8.27 9.92 -16.77
C ARG A 80 6.84 9.68 -17.23
N PHE A 81 6.07 8.87 -16.51
CA PHE A 81 4.79 8.35 -17.01
C PHE A 81 3.58 8.63 -16.12
N TYR A 82 3.78 9.00 -14.85
CA TYR A 82 2.71 9.00 -13.83
C TYR A 82 2.76 10.20 -12.87
N SER A 83 3.31 11.32 -13.32
CA SER A 83 3.34 12.59 -12.57
C SER A 83 1.93 13.20 -12.43
N GLY A 84 1.75 14.13 -11.49
CA GLY A 84 0.46 14.82 -11.31
C GLY A 84 -0.60 13.95 -10.64
N GLY A 85 -0.18 13.05 -9.75
CA GLY A 85 -1.09 12.23 -8.95
C GLY A 85 -1.60 10.96 -9.64
N HIS A 86 -1.00 10.57 -10.77
CA HIS A 86 -1.31 9.34 -11.49
C HIS A 86 -0.55 8.10 -10.98
N PHE A 87 0.10 8.19 -9.81
CA PHE A 87 0.73 7.06 -9.13
C PHE A 87 0.35 7.04 -7.66
N GLN A 88 0.19 5.84 -7.09
CA GLN A 88 0.03 5.66 -5.64
C GLN A 88 1.14 4.77 -5.07
N LEU A 89 1.80 5.25 -4.03
CA LEU A 89 2.78 4.48 -3.27
C LEU A 89 2.30 4.29 -1.83
N GLN A 90 2.45 3.07 -1.32
CA GLN A 90 2.14 2.75 0.07
C GLN A 90 3.28 1.96 0.72
N PHE A 91 3.61 2.32 1.96
CA PHE A 91 4.51 1.55 2.80
C PHE A 91 3.71 0.79 3.87
N SER A 92 3.97 -0.51 3.97
CA SER A 92 3.40 -1.38 5.00
C SER A 92 4.21 -1.22 6.29
N ILE A 93 3.67 -0.45 7.25
CA ILE A 93 4.33 -0.11 8.52
C ILE A 93 3.81 -0.97 9.67
N HIS A 94 2.48 -1.02 9.84
CA HIS A 94 1.72 -1.81 10.83
C HIS A 94 1.93 -1.49 12.32
N THR A 95 3.10 -1.00 12.75
CA THR A 95 3.37 -0.61 14.14
C THR A 95 4.51 0.40 14.22
N THR A 96 4.52 1.23 15.27
CA THR A 96 5.63 2.15 15.58
C THR A 96 6.75 1.51 16.40
N ASP A 97 6.52 0.33 16.96
CA ASP A 97 7.55 -0.44 17.68
C ASP A 97 8.41 -1.22 16.68
N SER A 98 9.71 -0.91 16.63
CA SER A 98 10.65 -1.53 15.70
C SER A 98 10.81 -3.05 15.91
N GLY A 99 10.87 -3.50 17.17
CA GLY A 99 11.01 -4.90 17.51
C GLY A 99 9.75 -5.71 17.16
N LYS A 100 8.57 -5.14 17.40
CA LYS A 100 7.29 -5.74 16.95
C LYS A 100 7.21 -5.75 15.43
N ARG A 101 7.64 -4.68 14.75
CA ARG A 101 7.68 -4.59 13.28
C ARG A 101 8.57 -5.69 12.66
N ASP A 102 9.68 -6.01 13.29
CA ASP A 102 10.57 -7.11 12.86
C ASP A 102 9.95 -8.49 13.05
N LYS A 103 9.13 -8.68 14.07
CA LYS A 103 8.39 -9.94 14.27
C LYS A 103 7.35 -10.19 13.18
N ILE A 104 6.57 -9.18 12.81
CA ILE A 104 5.49 -9.33 11.82
C ILE A 104 5.97 -9.25 10.37
N ILE A 105 7.07 -8.55 10.11
CA ILE A 105 7.72 -8.48 8.80
C ILE A 105 9.16 -9.00 8.98
N PRO A 106 9.39 -10.32 9.00
CA PRO A 106 10.69 -10.93 9.29
C PRO A 106 11.64 -10.91 8.09
N VAL A 107 11.66 -9.81 7.34
CA VAL A 107 12.63 -9.53 6.28
C VAL A 107 13.37 -8.23 6.62
N LYS A 108 14.66 -8.17 6.26
CA LYS A 108 15.41 -6.91 6.35
C LYS A 108 14.72 -5.87 5.46
N LYS A 109 14.46 -4.71 6.04
CA LYS A 109 13.66 -3.65 5.44
C LYS A 109 14.13 -2.31 5.98
N TRP A 110 13.82 -1.26 5.25
CA TRP A 110 14.09 0.10 5.66
C TRP A 110 13.40 0.46 6.98
N GLY A 111 14.10 1.24 7.80
CA GLY A 111 13.53 1.98 8.92
C GLY A 111 12.80 3.23 8.46
N PHE A 112 12.29 4.01 9.41
CA PHE A 112 11.50 5.20 9.09
C PHE A 112 12.33 6.29 8.42
N GLU A 113 13.59 6.49 8.82
CA GLU A 113 14.46 7.49 8.19
C GLU A 113 14.71 7.22 6.70
N GLU A 114 14.95 5.96 6.32
CA GLU A 114 15.16 5.59 4.92
C GLU A 114 13.87 5.75 4.11
N ILE A 115 12.71 5.37 4.67
CA ILE A 115 11.40 5.57 4.04
C ILE A 115 11.13 7.06 3.84
N THR A 116 11.39 7.90 4.84
CA THR A 116 11.21 9.36 4.72
C THR A 116 12.10 9.93 3.63
N LYS A 117 13.41 9.66 3.65
CA LYS A 117 14.36 10.15 2.64
C LYS A 117 13.96 9.74 1.23
N TYR A 118 13.46 8.52 1.06
CA TYR A 118 12.96 8.07 -0.23
C TYR A 118 11.65 8.77 -0.61
N GLY A 119 10.69 8.86 0.31
CA GLY A 119 9.39 9.46 0.05
C GLY A 119 9.46 10.94 -0.32
N GLU A 120 10.36 11.71 0.32
CA GLU A 120 10.63 13.11 -0.01
C GLU A 120 11.18 13.28 -1.43
N ARG A 121 11.95 12.30 -1.94
CA ARG A 121 12.45 12.30 -3.32
C ARG A 121 11.41 11.81 -4.33
N PHE A 122 10.50 10.96 -3.88
CA PHE A 122 9.44 10.38 -4.70
C PHE A 122 8.31 11.38 -4.96
N PHE A 123 7.93 12.15 -3.94
CA PHE A 123 6.84 13.12 -4.00
C PHE A 123 7.23 14.38 -4.81
N GLU A 124 6.33 14.82 -5.68
CA GLU A 124 6.38 16.10 -6.38
C GLU A 124 5.06 16.85 -6.20
N SER A 125 5.09 18.19 -6.27
CA SER A 125 3.87 19.00 -6.17
C SER A 125 2.82 18.54 -7.21
N GLY A 126 1.58 18.36 -6.75
CA GLY A 126 0.49 17.78 -7.56
C GLY A 126 0.36 16.26 -7.46
N ASP A 127 1.30 15.56 -6.84
CA ASP A 127 1.15 14.13 -6.55
C ASP A 127 0.17 13.85 -5.41
N ARG A 128 -0.26 12.59 -5.35
CA ARG A 128 -0.92 12.03 -4.17
C ARG A 128 0.12 11.85 -3.05
N LYS A 129 -0.29 12.12 -1.81
CA LYS A 129 0.52 11.78 -0.63
C LYS A 129 0.79 10.28 -0.55
N ILE A 130 1.98 9.93 -0.09
CA ILE A 130 2.45 8.56 0.11
C ILE A 130 1.74 7.98 1.33
N THR A 131 1.16 6.79 1.18
CA THR A 131 0.38 6.16 2.25
C THR A 131 1.28 5.39 3.21
N LEU A 132 1.20 5.67 4.51
CA LEU A 132 1.69 4.79 5.57
C LEU A 132 0.54 3.89 6.00
N ASN A 133 0.63 2.61 5.68
CA ASN A 133 -0.44 1.64 5.91
C ASN A 133 -0.23 0.89 7.23
N PHE A 134 -1.22 0.96 8.11
CA PHE A 134 -1.26 0.27 9.39
C PHE A 134 -2.44 -0.70 9.43
N ALA A 135 -2.12 -1.98 9.64
CA ALA A 135 -3.12 -3.00 9.91
C ALA A 135 -3.17 -3.15 11.43
N ALA A 136 -4.11 -2.46 12.05
CA ALA A 136 -4.04 -2.17 13.48
C ALA A 136 -4.40 -3.41 14.33
N ALA A 137 -3.49 -3.80 15.21
CA ALA A 137 -3.63 -4.95 16.11
C ALA A 137 -3.50 -4.50 17.56
N LYS A 138 -4.26 -5.11 18.50
CA LYS A 138 -4.36 -4.65 19.90
C LYS A 138 -3.00 -4.55 20.61
N ASP A 139 -2.10 -5.50 20.35
CA ASP A 139 -0.78 -5.55 21.00
C ASP A 139 0.34 -4.86 20.20
N TYR A 140 0.00 -4.18 19.10
CA TYR A 140 0.93 -3.52 18.20
C TYR A 140 0.68 -2.02 18.21
N GLU A 141 1.47 -1.33 19.01
CA GLU A 141 1.34 0.11 19.23
C GLU A 141 1.51 0.87 17.92
N ILE A 142 0.67 1.90 17.77
CA ILE A 142 0.70 2.86 16.67
C ILE A 142 0.64 4.23 17.34
N GLU A 143 1.79 4.87 17.46
CA GLU A 143 1.91 6.18 18.12
C GLU A 143 2.03 7.32 17.10
N PRO A 144 1.01 8.18 16.97
CA PRO A 144 1.04 9.31 16.04
C PRO A 144 2.21 10.27 16.26
N LYS A 145 2.64 10.44 17.51
CA LYS A 145 3.79 11.28 17.86
C LYS A 145 5.08 10.77 17.21
N ILE A 146 5.36 9.47 17.33
CA ILE A 146 6.53 8.83 16.71
C ILE A 146 6.47 9.01 15.19
N ILE A 147 5.31 8.76 14.58
CA ILE A 147 5.15 8.96 13.13
C ILE A 147 5.41 10.41 12.74
N ARG A 148 4.96 11.39 13.52
CA ARG A 148 5.21 12.81 13.26
C ARG A 148 6.68 13.20 13.36
N GLU A 149 7.47 12.51 14.18
CA GLU A 149 8.92 12.74 14.32
C GLU A 149 9.68 12.38 13.03
N TYR A 150 9.20 11.40 12.26
CA TYR A 150 9.86 10.93 11.04
C TYR A 150 9.21 11.41 9.74
N PHE A 151 7.88 11.56 9.69
CA PHE A 151 7.14 11.75 8.45
C PHE A 151 6.48 13.12 8.39
N ASN A 152 6.66 13.83 7.27
CA ASN A 152 6.01 15.12 7.02
C ASN A 152 4.57 14.91 6.51
N PRO A 153 3.53 15.43 7.21
CA PRO A 153 2.13 15.28 6.78
C PRO A 153 1.80 15.88 5.41
N GLU A 154 2.65 16.76 4.88
CA GLU A 154 2.51 17.28 3.51
C GLU A 154 2.77 16.21 2.45
N PHE A 155 3.64 15.24 2.74
CA PHE A 155 4.06 14.21 1.79
C PHE A 155 3.43 12.85 2.09
N PHE A 156 3.04 12.62 3.35
CA PHE A 156 2.54 11.34 3.84
C PHE A 156 1.12 11.45 4.38
N LEU A 157 0.33 10.41 4.15
CA LEU A 157 -0.99 10.21 4.76
C LEU A 157 -1.01 8.89 5.52
N ILE A 158 -1.96 8.75 6.45
CA ILE A 158 -2.16 7.55 7.25
C ILE A 158 -3.34 6.75 6.71
N LYS A 159 -3.15 5.45 6.54
CA LYS A 159 -4.24 4.51 6.28
C LYS A 159 -4.30 3.48 7.39
N LEU A 160 -5.44 3.41 8.07
CA LEU A 160 -5.73 2.41 9.08
C LEU A 160 -6.68 1.36 8.49
N THR A 161 -6.37 0.09 8.69
CA THR A 161 -7.21 -1.04 8.29
C THR A 161 -7.39 -2.01 9.46
N PRO A 162 -8.55 -2.68 9.58
CA PRO A 162 -8.66 -3.83 10.46
C PRO A 162 -7.71 -4.96 10.03
N LEU A 163 -7.36 -5.85 10.96
CA LEU A 163 -6.62 -7.07 10.61
C LEU A 163 -7.54 -8.06 9.88
N ASN A 164 -7.18 -8.38 8.64
CA ASN A 164 -7.82 -9.50 7.95
C ASN A 164 -7.40 -10.84 8.58
N PRO A 165 -8.30 -11.83 8.69
CA PRO A 165 -7.99 -13.12 9.29
C PRO A 165 -7.13 -13.97 8.33
N THR A 166 -5.84 -13.67 8.26
CA THR A 166 -4.84 -14.37 7.44
C THR A 166 -4.15 -15.49 8.23
N ASN A 167 -3.45 -16.40 7.54
CA ASN A 167 -2.62 -17.42 8.20
C ASN A 167 -1.56 -16.82 9.11
N ASN A 168 -1.00 -15.66 8.77
CA ASN A 168 0.00 -14.98 9.60
C ASN A 168 -0.62 -14.40 10.88
N VAL A 169 -1.85 -13.86 10.79
CA VAL A 169 -2.62 -13.41 11.95
C VAL A 169 -2.90 -14.58 12.89
N ARG A 170 -3.33 -15.73 12.36
CA ARG A 170 -3.55 -16.96 13.15
C ARG A 170 -2.26 -17.48 13.79
N LYS A 171 -1.17 -17.57 13.01
CA LYS A 171 0.14 -18.07 13.48
C LYS A 171 0.72 -17.21 14.60
N ASN A 172 0.50 -15.89 14.57
CA ASN A 172 1.01 -14.96 15.56
C ASN A 172 -0.05 -14.55 16.61
N ASN A 173 -1.22 -15.21 16.63
CA ASN A 173 -2.34 -14.91 17.54
C ASN A 173 -2.70 -13.41 17.60
N LEU A 174 -2.66 -12.72 16.47
CA LEU A 174 -2.92 -11.28 16.42
C LEU A 174 -4.43 -11.00 16.55
N VAL A 175 -4.79 -10.04 17.38
CA VAL A 175 -6.17 -9.58 17.56
C VAL A 175 -6.32 -8.20 16.92
N SER A 176 -7.32 -8.02 16.06
CA SER A 176 -7.60 -6.72 15.43
C SER A 176 -7.89 -5.66 16.50
N PHE A 177 -7.27 -4.49 16.38
CA PHE A 177 -7.60 -3.32 17.21
C PHE A 177 -8.88 -2.66 16.71
N ILE A 178 -9.07 -2.63 15.40
CA ILE A 178 -10.25 -2.05 14.75
C ILE A 178 -11.25 -3.17 14.51
N ASP A 179 -12.47 -2.99 15.01
CA ASP A 179 -13.59 -3.84 14.66
C ASP A 179 -14.22 -3.35 13.35
N PRO A 180 -14.28 -4.17 12.28
CA PRO A 180 -14.97 -3.82 11.04
C PRO A 180 -16.45 -3.45 11.22
N TYR A 181 -17.13 -4.00 12.25
CA TYR A 181 -18.54 -3.76 12.54
C TYR A 181 -18.75 -2.58 13.49
N GLU A 182 -17.71 -2.17 14.21
CA GLU A 182 -17.72 -1.00 15.10
C GLU A 182 -16.55 -0.06 14.75
N PRO A 183 -16.63 0.68 13.62
CA PRO A 183 -15.57 1.57 13.14
C PRO A 183 -15.16 2.65 14.16
N GLU A 184 -16.10 3.03 15.03
CA GLU A 184 -15.95 3.98 16.13
C GLU A 184 -14.77 3.64 17.06
N THR A 185 -14.41 2.35 17.15
CA THR A 185 -13.23 1.86 17.91
C THR A 185 -11.92 2.49 17.44
N ALA A 186 -11.84 2.91 16.16
CA ALA A 186 -10.67 3.57 15.60
C ALA A 186 -10.69 5.10 15.77
N SER A 187 -11.82 5.71 16.14
CA SER A 187 -12.02 7.17 16.12
C SER A 187 -10.97 7.92 16.93
N GLY A 188 -10.61 7.42 18.13
CA GLY A 188 -9.58 8.04 18.97
C GLY A 188 -8.19 8.07 18.29
N LEU A 189 -7.81 6.98 17.61
CA LEU A 189 -6.54 6.91 16.89
C LEU A 189 -6.56 7.78 15.62
N VAL A 190 -7.69 7.81 14.91
CA VAL A 190 -7.89 8.65 13.73
C VAL A 190 -7.76 10.12 14.08
N GLU A 191 -8.47 10.59 15.11
CA GLU A 191 -8.40 11.99 15.56
C GLU A 191 -7.02 12.34 16.11
N SER A 192 -6.34 11.40 16.76
CA SER A 192 -4.96 11.62 17.20
C SER A 192 -4.03 11.89 16.01
N PHE A 193 -4.07 11.08 14.94
CA PHE A 193 -3.26 11.36 13.74
C PHE A 193 -3.62 12.69 13.07
N ARG A 194 -4.92 13.02 12.98
CA ARG A 194 -5.37 14.31 12.45
C ARG A 194 -4.86 15.49 13.27
N SER A 195 -4.80 15.37 14.60
CA SER A 195 -4.23 16.39 15.49
C SER A 195 -2.74 16.66 15.26
N TYR A 196 -2.01 15.68 14.69
CA TYR A 196 -0.62 15.83 14.24
C TYR A 196 -0.48 16.30 12.79
N GLY A 197 -1.59 16.60 12.12
CA GLY A 197 -1.64 17.17 10.77
C GLY A 197 -1.78 16.15 9.64
N PHE A 198 -1.91 14.85 9.95
CA PHE A 198 -2.02 13.82 8.92
C PHE A 198 -3.44 13.65 8.39
N ASP A 199 -3.57 13.63 7.07
CA ASP A 199 -4.74 13.03 6.43
C ASP A 199 -4.82 11.56 6.84
N THR A 200 -5.94 11.17 7.45
CA THR A 200 -6.12 9.82 7.99
C THR A 200 -7.36 9.17 7.41
N ILE A 201 -7.14 8.03 6.74
CA ILE A 201 -8.17 7.22 6.09
C ILE A 201 -8.38 5.95 6.91
N LEU A 202 -9.60 5.77 7.43
CA LEU A 202 -10.05 4.48 7.93
C LEU A 202 -10.60 3.67 6.76
N SER A 203 -9.94 2.56 6.43
CA SER A 203 -10.27 1.72 5.28
C SER A 203 -10.76 0.36 5.77
N ILE A 204 -12.07 0.24 5.91
CA ILE A 204 -12.73 -1.03 6.22
C ILE A 204 -13.09 -1.68 4.88
N GLY A 205 -12.55 -2.87 4.62
CA GLY A 205 -12.87 -3.62 3.40
C GLY A 205 -14.29 -4.19 3.46
N GLU A 206 -14.81 -4.63 2.31
CA GLU A 206 -16.06 -5.38 2.25
C GLU A 206 -15.91 -6.68 3.04
N ILE A 207 -16.75 -6.86 4.06
CA ILE A 207 -16.67 -7.99 4.99
C ILE A 207 -16.91 -9.32 4.24
N GLU A 208 -17.69 -9.27 3.17
CA GLU A 208 -17.96 -10.40 2.27
C GLU A 208 -16.69 -10.91 1.56
N GLU A 209 -15.70 -10.04 1.29
CA GLU A 209 -14.41 -10.45 0.72
C GLU A 209 -13.57 -11.30 1.69
N ASN A 210 -13.77 -11.15 3.01
CA ASN A 210 -13.14 -12.01 4.02
C ASN A 210 -13.73 -13.43 4.00
N MET A 211 -15.02 -13.56 3.70
CA MET A 211 -15.72 -14.86 3.62
C MET A 211 -15.24 -15.67 2.41
N ILE A 212 -14.80 -15.00 1.34
CA ILE A 212 -14.36 -15.62 0.08
C ILE A 212 -12.82 -15.70 -0.01
N GLY A 213 -12.08 -15.14 0.96
CA GLY A 213 -10.61 -15.17 0.98
C GLY A 213 -9.93 -14.26 -0.05
N SER A 214 -10.65 -13.27 -0.60
CA SER A 214 -10.17 -12.36 -1.65
C SER A 214 -9.45 -11.12 -1.09
N ASN A 215 -9.50 -10.93 0.23
CA ASN A 215 -8.90 -9.79 0.89
C ASN A 215 -7.36 -9.82 0.90
N CYS A 216 -6.75 -8.64 1.01
CA CYS A 216 -5.29 -8.49 1.02
C CYS A 216 -4.66 -9.40 2.11
N GLY A 217 -3.78 -10.32 1.70
CA GLY A 217 -3.08 -11.27 2.56
C GLY A 217 -3.70 -12.66 2.72
N GLN A 218 -4.88 -12.94 2.14
CA GLN A 218 -5.56 -14.24 2.28
C GLN A 218 -5.39 -15.22 1.11
N PHE A 219 -4.94 -14.77 -0.06
CA PHE A 219 -4.94 -15.56 -1.31
C PHE A 219 -3.92 -16.73 -1.38
N VAL A 220 -3.29 -17.11 -0.26
CA VAL A 220 -2.23 -18.15 -0.23
C VAL A 220 -2.79 -19.56 0.02
N SER A 221 -4.09 -19.75 0.25
CA SER A 221 -4.65 -21.04 0.69
C SER A 221 -5.56 -21.80 -0.29
N CYS A 222 -5.71 -21.39 -1.55
CA CYS A 222 -6.58 -22.11 -2.50
C CYS A 222 -5.87 -23.12 -3.43
N PHE A 223 -4.58 -23.40 -3.23
CA PHE A 223 -3.90 -24.51 -3.88
C PHE A 223 -3.01 -25.22 -2.86
N GLY A 224 -3.62 -26.16 -2.12
CA GLY A 224 -2.97 -27.15 -1.27
C GLY A 224 -3.67 -28.48 -1.48
#